data_AF-A0A9D8QXF0-F1
#
_entry.id   AF-A0A9D8QXF0-F1
#
_cell.length_a   1.000
_cell.length_b   1.000
_cell.length_c   1.000
_cell.angle_alpha   90.00
_cell.angle_beta   90.00
_cell.angle_gamma   90.00
#
_symmetry.space_group_name_H-M   'P 1'
#
loop_
_entity.id
_entity.type
_entity.pdbx_description
1 polymer ?
#
loop_
_entity_poly.entity_id
_entity_poly.type
_entity_poly.pdbx_seq_one_letter_code
_entity_poly.pdbx_strand_id
1 'polypeptide(L)'
;MPERQDDMRLQVINLYDKEERLVKVCSALNDPTRRRIMKLINLSPMSINDIAWKLDIPVSNASYHVKALVDAGVLRYAINTKRRGSEKTVALGTYLFTLDVGGFSREVYADEVHSFDVPIGSYTAFAVEPTCGIFNDNGSELLHDTPVSFLSPNRFKAGLIWFHSGYLEYSLPLTDYYRPQNGGQIKFCDKKNISSVSFKFELCSETAQYNHDFKSDVTFSVNGIEVVTILSTGDFGERRGKLNPSWLPNENTQYGIMYNVDIRFDGTYLNEKRVSDIGVEDIKLVENNLMTFRFEVKKDARYVGGMNIFGKHFGDYPQDITVDITYQACVSQGAPQTGDDENT
;
A
#
# COMPACT_ATOMS: atom_id res chain seq x y z
N MET A 1 -18.68 -24.25 2.69
CA MET A 1 -17.94 -23.73 1.52
C MET A 1 -16.49 -23.61 1.96
N PRO A 2 -15.53 -24.38 1.41
CA PRO A 2 -14.17 -24.36 1.94
C PRO A 2 -13.45 -23.09 1.49
N GLU A 3 -12.89 -22.40 2.48
CA GLU A 3 -12.11 -21.16 2.38
C GLU A 3 -10.98 -21.30 1.35
N ARG A 4 -10.93 -20.40 0.36
CA ARG A 4 -9.71 -20.16 -0.41
C ARG A 4 -8.79 -19.26 0.41
N GLN A 5 -7.97 -19.89 1.26
CA GLN A 5 -6.73 -19.29 1.74
C GLN A 5 -5.70 -19.30 0.61
N ASP A 6 -5.73 -18.28 -0.25
CA ASP A 6 -4.52 -17.83 -0.96
C ASP A 6 -3.81 -16.81 -0.08
N ASP A 7 -3.32 -17.30 1.06
CA ASP A 7 -2.43 -16.59 1.96
C ASP A 7 -1.07 -16.47 1.24
N MET A 8 -0.79 -15.29 0.67
CA MET A 8 0.51 -15.01 0.05
C MET A 8 1.59 -15.08 1.13
N ARG A 9 2.25 -16.22 1.24
CA ARG A 9 3.33 -16.46 2.21
C ARG A 9 4.57 -15.66 1.80
N LEU A 10 4.67 -14.45 2.32
CA LEU A 10 5.86 -13.60 2.29
C LEU A 10 6.80 -14.01 3.43
N GLN A 11 8.11 -14.13 3.14
CA GLN A 11 9.11 -14.41 4.16
C GLN A 11 10.23 -13.36 4.13
N VAL A 12 10.46 -12.69 5.25
CA VAL A 12 11.62 -11.82 5.47
C VAL A 12 12.68 -12.60 6.24
N ILE A 13 13.92 -12.58 5.75
CA ILE A 13 15.10 -13.15 6.39
C ILE A 13 16.06 -12.00 6.67
N ASN A 14 16.40 -11.81 7.95
CA ASN A 14 17.38 -10.81 8.36
C ASN A 14 18.77 -11.47 8.44
N LEU A 15 19.80 -10.85 7.86
CA LEU A 15 21.17 -11.37 7.90
C LEU A 15 21.70 -11.55 9.34
N TYR A 16 21.21 -10.75 10.27
CA TYR A 16 21.66 -10.66 11.65
C TYR A 16 20.80 -11.46 12.62
N ASP A 17 19.66 -12.00 12.17
CA ASP A 17 18.70 -12.68 13.04
C ASP A 17 18.36 -14.09 12.54
N LYS A 18 18.70 -15.09 13.37
CA LYS A 18 18.53 -16.55 13.16
C LYS A 18 19.36 -17.14 12.02
N GLU A 19 20.66 -17.29 12.28
CA GLU A 19 21.67 -17.91 11.40
C GLU A 19 21.21 -19.26 10.81
N GLU A 20 20.53 -20.10 11.59
CA GLU A 20 20.08 -21.43 11.13
C GLU A 20 19.08 -21.37 9.95
N ARG A 21 18.16 -20.39 9.95
CA ARG A 21 17.14 -20.27 8.89
C ARG A 21 17.74 -19.70 7.61
N LEU A 22 18.57 -18.67 7.74
CA LEU A 22 19.31 -18.09 6.62
C LEU A 22 20.17 -19.17 5.94
N VAL A 23 20.94 -19.93 6.73
CA VAL A 23 21.77 -21.03 6.23
C VAL A 23 20.92 -22.06 5.49
N LYS A 24 19.75 -22.46 6.02
CA LYS A 24 18.86 -23.43 5.35
C LYS A 24 18.36 -22.91 3.99
N VAL A 25 17.87 -21.68 3.92
CA VAL A 25 17.34 -21.11 2.67
C VAL A 25 18.46 -20.88 1.66
N CYS A 26 19.56 -20.23 2.06
CA CYS A 26 20.71 -20.00 1.19
C CYS A 26 21.31 -21.31 0.67
N SER A 27 21.48 -22.31 1.54
CA SER A 27 21.99 -23.63 1.14
C SER A 27 21.05 -24.33 0.16
N ALA A 28 19.74 -24.27 0.39
CA ALA A 28 18.75 -24.83 -0.53
C ALA A 28 18.78 -24.14 -1.90
N LEU A 29 18.92 -22.81 -1.95
CA LEU A 29 18.92 -22.04 -3.20
C LEU A 29 20.27 -22.04 -3.94
N ASN A 30 21.38 -22.34 -3.28
CA ASN A 30 22.72 -22.36 -3.89
C ASN A 30 22.91 -23.48 -4.94
N ASP A 31 22.07 -24.52 -4.90
CA ASP A 31 22.18 -25.64 -5.83
C ASP A 31 21.43 -25.39 -7.16
N PRO A 32 22.08 -25.58 -8.33
CA PRO A 32 21.47 -25.32 -9.63
C PRO A 32 20.32 -26.27 -9.98
N THR A 33 20.36 -27.53 -9.54
CA THR A 33 19.28 -28.50 -9.74
C THR A 33 18.05 -28.06 -8.95
N ARG A 34 18.22 -27.61 -7.70
CA ARG A 34 17.13 -27.05 -6.88
C ARG A 34 16.50 -25.82 -7.53
N ARG A 35 17.29 -24.90 -8.10
CA ARG A 35 16.76 -23.74 -8.85
C ARG A 35 16.00 -24.16 -10.12
N ARG A 36 16.44 -25.22 -10.82
CA ARG A 36 15.69 -25.77 -11.97
C ARG A 36 14.36 -26.39 -11.55
N ILE A 37 14.34 -27.12 -10.43
CA ILE A 37 13.09 -27.66 -9.85
C ILE A 37 12.13 -26.51 -9.54
N MET A 38 12.58 -25.44 -8.89
CA MET A 38 11.73 -24.27 -8.60
C MET A 38 11.12 -23.65 -9.86
N LYS A 39 11.91 -23.49 -10.93
CA LYS A 39 11.40 -22.97 -12.21
C LYS A 39 10.28 -23.85 -12.78
N LEU A 40 10.40 -25.17 -12.67
CA LEU A 40 9.36 -26.11 -13.09
C LEU A 40 8.10 -25.98 -12.23
N ILE A 41 8.24 -25.95 -10.90
CA ILE A 41 7.10 -25.83 -9.98
C ILE A 41 6.37 -24.49 -10.14
N ASN A 42 7.09 -23.41 -10.47
CA ASN A 42 6.50 -22.10 -10.71
C ASN A 42 5.55 -22.07 -11.92
N LEU A 43 5.72 -22.98 -12.88
CA LEU A 43 4.80 -23.11 -14.02
C LEU A 43 3.54 -23.89 -13.64
N SER A 44 3.70 -24.96 -12.85
CA SER A 44 2.58 -25.79 -12.40
C SER A 44 3.03 -26.73 -11.26
N PRO A 45 2.21 -26.95 -10.21
CA PRO A 45 2.45 -28.03 -9.26
C PRO A 45 2.52 -29.39 -9.98
N MET A 46 3.48 -30.25 -9.59
CA MET A 46 3.71 -31.54 -10.25
C MET A 46 4.26 -32.58 -9.28
N SER A 47 4.27 -33.87 -9.67
CA SER A 47 4.79 -34.93 -8.80
C SER A 47 6.32 -35.01 -8.85
N ILE A 48 6.92 -35.71 -7.88
CA ILE A 48 8.37 -35.95 -7.87
C ILE A 48 8.82 -36.74 -9.12
N ASN A 49 7.97 -37.62 -9.66
CA ASN A 49 8.26 -38.36 -10.87
C ASN A 49 8.30 -37.45 -12.10
N ASP A 50 7.37 -36.50 -12.20
CA ASP A 50 7.36 -35.52 -13.29
C ASP A 50 8.61 -34.63 -13.26
N ILE A 51 9.04 -34.22 -12.06
CA ILE A 51 10.28 -33.45 -11.87
C ILE A 51 11.49 -34.26 -12.33
N ALA A 52 11.58 -35.52 -11.90
CA ALA A 52 12.66 -36.42 -12.26
C ALA A 52 12.77 -36.62 -13.78
N TRP A 53 11.61 -36.84 -14.43
CA TRP A 53 11.53 -37.00 -15.88
C TRP A 53 11.91 -35.72 -16.64
N LYS A 54 11.38 -34.55 -16.24
CA LYS A 54 11.67 -33.27 -16.92
C LYS A 54 13.12 -32.81 -16.78
N LEU A 55 13.78 -33.17 -15.69
CA LEU A 55 15.17 -32.80 -15.43
C LEU A 55 16.18 -33.88 -15.83
N ASP A 56 15.71 -35.03 -16.30
CA ASP A 56 16.52 -36.21 -16.62
C ASP A 56 17.44 -36.63 -15.46
N ILE A 57 16.83 -36.75 -14.26
CA ILE A 57 17.54 -37.18 -13.04
C ILE A 57 16.82 -38.37 -12.38
N PRO A 58 17.53 -39.23 -11.62
CA PRO A 58 16.89 -40.30 -10.87
C PRO A 58 15.83 -39.77 -9.88
N VAL A 59 14.73 -40.50 -9.71
CA VAL A 59 13.65 -40.14 -8.77
C VAL A 59 14.16 -39.97 -7.33
N SER A 60 15.12 -40.78 -6.91
CA SER A 60 15.78 -40.64 -5.60
C SER A 60 16.51 -39.29 -5.46
N ASN A 61 17.14 -38.82 -6.54
CA ASN A 61 17.83 -37.53 -6.58
C ASN A 61 16.84 -36.36 -6.59
N ALA A 62 15.77 -36.45 -7.39
CA ALA A 62 14.68 -35.47 -7.37
C ALA A 62 14.04 -35.36 -5.97
N SER A 63 13.78 -36.49 -5.32
CA SER A 63 13.23 -36.55 -3.95
C SER A 63 14.15 -35.88 -2.92
N TYR A 64 15.46 -36.12 -3.01
CA TYR A 64 16.46 -35.47 -2.15
C TYR A 64 16.44 -33.95 -2.28
N HIS A 65 16.46 -33.44 -3.51
CA HIS A 65 16.43 -32.00 -3.76
C HIS A 65 15.11 -31.34 -3.36
N VAL A 66 13.97 -32.01 -3.62
CA VAL A 66 12.64 -31.55 -3.20
C VAL A 66 12.56 -31.46 -1.68
N LYS A 67 13.04 -32.48 -0.96
CA LYS A 67 13.04 -32.47 0.51
C LYS A 67 13.81 -31.28 1.07
N ALA A 68 15.01 -31.00 0.55
CA ALA A 68 15.80 -29.84 0.98
C ALA A 68 15.08 -28.51 0.76
N LEU A 69 14.35 -28.35 -0.36
CA LEU A 69 13.55 -27.16 -0.63
C LEU A 69 12.30 -27.06 0.26
N VAL A 70 11.70 -28.19 0.65
CA VAL A 70 10.58 -28.23 1.59
C VAL A 70 11.04 -27.91 3.02
N ASP A 71 12.16 -28.48 3.45
CA ASP A 71 12.75 -28.22 4.77
C ASP A 71 13.17 -26.75 4.92
N ALA A 72 13.54 -26.09 3.81
CA ALA A 72 13.79 -24.65 3.75
C ALA A 72 12.53 -23.79 3.61
N GLY A 73 11.33 -24.38 3.51
CA GLY A 73 10.07 -23.67 3.35
C GLY A 73 9.85 -23.04 1.97
N VAL A 74 10.74 -23.29 1.01
CA VAL A 74 10.65 -22.80 -0.37
C VAL A 74 9.53 -23.52 -1.12
N LEU A 75 9.42 -24.84 -0.94
CA LEU A 75 8.39 -25.70 -1.50
C LEU A 75 7.52 -26.30 -0.39
N ARG A 76 6.37 -26.87 -0.77
CA ARG A 76 5.51 -27.65 0.13
C ARG A 76 4.96 -28.89 -0.56
N TYR A 77 4.65 -29.92 0.24
CA TYR A 77 3.85 -31.04 -0.23
C TYR A 77 2.37 -30.64 -0.22
N ALA A 78 1.70 -30.80 -1.36
CA ALA A 78 0.26 -30.66 -1.51
C ALA A 78 -0.38 -32.04 -1.68
N ILE A 79 -1.50 -32.28 -1.02
CA ILE A 79 -2.28 -33.51 -1.16
C ILE A 79 -3.24 -33.31 -2.33
N ASN A 80 -3.12 -34.17 -3.34
CA ASN A 80 -4.03 -34.16 -4.47
C ASN A 80 -5.21 -35.10 -4.20
N THR A 81 -6.40 -34.55 -3.94
CA THR A 81 -7.61 -35.33 -3.61
C THR A 81 -8.29 -35.95 -4.85
N LYS A 82 -7.82 -35.64 -6.07
CA LYS A 82 -8.49 -36.03 -7.32
C LYS A 82 -7.93 -37.29 -8.01
N ARG A 83 -6.81 -37.86 -7.55
CA ARG A 83 -6.26 -39.12 -8.09
C ARG A 83 -6.20 -40.18 -6.99
N ARG A 84 -6.74 -41.36 -7.25
CA ARG A 84 -6.55 -42.54 -6.37
C ARG A 84 -5.07 -42.94 -6.41
N GLY A 85 -4.32 -42.51 -5.41
CA GLY A 85 -2.91 -42.85 -5.23
C GLY A 85 -2.25 -41.91 -4.21
N SER A 86 -1.30 -42.43 -3.43
CA SER A 86 -0.50 -41.69 -2.43
C SER A 86 0.55 -40.76 -3.04
N GLU A 87 0.33 -40.26 -4.26
CA GLU A 87 1.30 -39.45 -4.99
C GLU A 87 1.31 -38.01 -4.43
N LYS A 88 2.39 -37.66 -3.73
CA LYS A 88 2.61 -36.33 -3.18
C LYS A 88 2.88 -35.35 -4.33
N THR A 89 2.03 -34.33 -4.46
CA THR A 89 2.25 -33.22 -5.40
C THR A 89 3.14 -32.19 -4.71
N VAL A 90 4.07 -31.59 -5.45
CA VAL A 90 4.94 -30.53 -4.95
C VAL A 90 4.43 -29.20 -5.49
N ALA A 91 4.26 -28.23 -4.61
CA ALA A 91 3.79 -26.88 -4.94
C ALA A 91 4.73 -25.83 -4.31
N LEU A 92 4.65 -24.60 -4.81
CA LEU A 92 5.43 -23.49 -4.25
C LEU A 92 5.00 -23.23 -2.80
N GLY A 93 5.97 -23.13 -1.88
CA GLY A 93 5.71 -22.94 -0.45
C GLY A 93 5.72 -21.47 -0.04
N THR A 94 6.63 -20.70 -0.64
CA THR A 94 6.87 -19.27 -0.38
C THR A 94 6.99 -18.54 -1.71
N TYR A 95 6.32 -17.40 -1.85
CA TYR A 95 6.29 -16.62 -3.10
C TYR A 95 7.39 -15.55 -3.17
N LEU A 96 7.75 -14.95 -2.02
CA LEU A 96 8.76 -13.90 -1.94
C LEU A 96 9.67 -14.14 -0.74
N PHE A 97 10.97 -14.06 -0.99
CA PHE A 97 12.01 -13.95 0.03
C PHE A 97 12.64 -12.56 -0.05
N THR A 98 12.62 -11.82 1.05
CA THR A 98 13.35 -10.57 1.19
C THR A 98 14.54 -10.80 2.12
N LEU A 99 15.75 -10.50 1.66
CA LEU A 99 16.98 -10.55 2.46
C LEU A 99 17.37 -9.13 2.88
N ASP A 100 17.38 -8.88 4.19
CA ASP A 100 17.87 -7.64 4.76
C ASP A 100 19.36 -7.77 5.14
N VAL A 101 20.21 -6.92 4.56
CA VAL A 101 21.68 -6.99 4.62
C VAL A 101 22.26 -5.81 5.43
N GLY A 102 21.44 -4.89 5.95
CA GLY A 102 21.92 -3.73 6.70
C GLY A 102 22.14 -4.04 8.19
N GLY A 103 23.37 -3.93 8.69
CA GLY A 103 23.63 -4.04 10.13
C GLY A 103 25.05 -3.67 10.54
N PHE A 104 25.26 -2.38 10.75
CA PHE A 104 26.04 -1.93 11.90
C PHE A 104 25.05 -1.44 12.96
N SER A 105 25.21 -1.94 14.16
CA SER A 105 24.50 -1.50 15.36
C SER A 105 24.75 0.00 15.62
N ARG A 106 23.88 0.86 15.12
CA ARG A 106 23.22 1.78 16.06
C ARG A 106 22.26 0.90 16.84
N GLU A 107 22.04 1.17 18.13
CA GLU A 107 20.81 0.71 18.76
C GLU A 107 19.69 1.07 17.77
N VAL A 108 19.11 0.05 17.11
CA VAL A 108 18.07 0.25 16.11
C VAL A 108 16.85 0.63 16.91
N TYR A 109 16.78 1.90 17.25
CA TYR A 109 15.58 2.68 17.02
C TYR A 109 15.01 2.24 15.67
N ALA A 110 14.16 1.22 15.67
CA ALA A 110 13.41 0.86 14.49
C ALA A 110 12.71 2.12 14.04
N ASP A 111 12.79 2.45 12.75
CA ASP A 111 11.96 3.50 12.20
C ASP A 111 10.52 3.13 12.54
N GLU A 112 9.90 3.95 13.37
CA GLU A 112 8.57 3.71 13.87
C GLU A 112 7.61 4.33 12.86
N VAL A 113 6.77 3.50 12.27
CA VAL A 113 5.77 3.96 11.30
C VAL A 113 4.44 4.09 12.02
N HIS A 114 3.88 5.30 11.95
CA HIS A 114 2.50 5.55 12.32
C HIS A 114 1.65 5.72 11.07
N SER A 115 0.75 4.76 10.83
CA SER A 115 -0.15 4.75 9.69
C SER A 115 -1.55 5.26 10.05
N PHE A 116 -2.06 6.17 9.23
CA PHE A 116 -3.45 6.60 9.21
C PHE A 116 -4.15 6.03 7.99
N ASP A 117 -5.32 5.43 8.20
CA ASP A 117 -6.27 5.14 7.13
C ASP A 117 -7.27 6.29 7.07
N VAL A 118 -7.17 7.11 6.02
CA VAL A 118 -7.94 8.34 5.86
C VAL A 118 -9.06 8.08 4.84
N PRO A 119 -10.33 7.97 5.27
CA PRO A 119 -11.44 7.76 4.36
C PRO A 119 -11.50 8.89 3.32
N ILE A 120 -11.72 8.56 2.05
CA ILE A 120 -11.72 9.56 0.98
C ILE A 120 -12.76 10.67 1.19
N GLY A 121 -13.85 10.38 1.91
CA GLY A 121 -14.89 11.34 2.25
C GLY A 121 -14.63 12.20 3.49
N SER A 122 -13.50 12.02 4.17
CA SER A 122 -13.15 12.72 5.42
C SER A 122 -12.47 14.08 5.22
N TYR A 123 -12.56 14.66 4.01
CA TYR A 123 -12.02 15.99 3.74
C TYR A 123 -12.61 17.05 4.69
N THR A 124 -11.74 17.98 5.10
CA THR A 124 -12.06 19.08 6.02
C THR A 124 -12.30 20.40 5.31
N ALA A 125 -11.74 20.57 4.11
CA ALA A 125 -12.01 21.70 3.24
C ALA A 125 -12.09 21.22 1.79
N PHE A 126 -12.92 21.90 1.00
CA PHE A 126 -13.07 21.61 -0.43
C PHE A 126 -13.58 22.84 -1.16
N ALA A 127 -13.28 22.90 -2.45
CA ALA A 127 -13.99 23.74 -3.40
C ALA A 127 -14.01 22.97 -4.71
N VAL A 128 -15.17 22.47 -5.13
CA VAL A 128 -15.29 21.60 -6.31
C VAL A 128 -16.23 22.21 -7.34
N GLU A 129 -15.92 22.01 -8.61
CA GLU A 129 -16.76 22.43 -9.73
C GLU A 129 -17.30 21.22 -10.51
N PRO A 130 -18.53 21.30 -11.03
CA PRO A 130 -19.10 20.26 -11.88
C PRO A 130 -18.30 19.99 -13.17
N THR A 131 -18.37 18.79 -13.75
CA THR A 131 -19.12 17.62 -13.25
C THR A 131 -18.53 17.10 -11.94
N CYS A 132 -19.39 16.72 -10.98
CA CYS A 132 -18.93 16.29 -9.65
C CYS A 132 -19.93 15.39 -8.93
N GLY A 133 -19.45 14.52 -8.07
CA GLY A 133 -20.31 13.69 -7.24
C GLY A 133 -19.57 12.73 -6.33
N ILE A 134 -20.37 11.94 -5.62
CA ILE A 134 -19.91 10.94 -4.66
C ILE A 134 -20.80 9.70 -4.79
N PHE A 135 -20.16 8.54 -4.94
CA PHE A 135 -20.79 7.24 -4.74
C PHE A 135 -20.38 6.69 -3.39
N ASN A 136 -21.31 5.99 -2.74
CA ASN A 136 -21.02 5.13 -1.60
C ASN A 136 -21.32 3.67 -1.94
N ASP A 137 -21.08 2.75 -1.01
CA ASP A 137 -21.28 1.30 -1.24
C ASP A 137 -22.71 0.89 -1.62
N ASN A 138 -23.71 1.72 -1.34
CA ASN A 138 -25.12 1.45 -1.59
C ASN A 138 -25.67 2.12 -2.86
N GLY A 139 -24.89 2.96 -3.56
CA GLY A 139 -25.32 3.67 -4.76
C GLY A 139 -24.92 5.15 -4.78
N SER A 140 -25.49 5.90 -5.73
CA SER A 140 -25.43 7.36 -5.69
C SER A 140 -26.39 7.85 -4.61
N GLU A 141 -25.87 8.28 -3.46
CA GLU A 141 -26.70 8.88 -2.41
C GLU A 141 -26.85 10.40 -2.54
N LEU A 142 -26.10 11.04 -3.44
CA LEU A 142 -25.96 12.50 -3.48
C LEU A 142 -26.45 13.10 -4.80
N LEU A 143 -26.89 14.38 -4.75
CA LEU A 143 -27.34 15.10 -5.94
C LEU A 143 -26.17 15.25 -6.92
N HIS A 144 -26.34 14.68 -8.11
CA HIS A 144 -25.39 14.73 -9.22
C HIS A 144 -25.04 16.19 -9.59
N ASP A 145 -23.78 16.45 -9.91
CA ASP A 145 -23.26 17.76 -10.35
C ASP A 145 -23.60 18.94 -9.44
N THR A 146 -23.77 18.66 -8.15
CA THR A 146 -24.14 19.67 -7.16
C THR A 146 -23.05 19.75 -6.08
N PRO A 147 -22.19 20.79 -6.09
CA PRO A 147 -21.11 20.94 -5.10
C PRO A 147 -21.59 20.94 -3.65
N VAL A 148 -22.82 21.43 -3.39
CA VAL A 148 -23.43 21.41 -2.04
C VAL A 148 -23.55 20.00 -1.47
N SER A 149 -23.63 18.97 -2.33
CA SER A 149 -23.67 17.57 -1.89
C SER A 149 -22.42 17.13 -1.12
N PHE A 150 -21.28 17.78 -1.34
CA PHE A 150 -20.03 17.53 -0.62
C PHE A 150 -20.10 18.00 0.86
N LEU A 151 -21.17 18.71 1.26
CA LEU A 151 -21.46 18.99 2.68
C LEU A 151 -22.25 17.87 3.36
N SER A 152 -22.83 16.93 2.61
CA SER A 152 -23.68 15.88 3.15
C SER A 152 -22.92 15.02 4.16
N PRO A 153 -23.52 14.66 5.31
CA PRO A 153 -22.93 13.68 6.23
C PRO A 153 -22.68 12.32 5.60
N ASN A 154 -23.41 11.95 4.55
CA ASN A 154 -23.22 10.66 3.86
C ASN A 154 -21.88 10.58 3.12
N ARG A 155 -21.17 11.71 2.93
CA ARG A 155 -19.83 11.72 2.36
C ARG A 155 -18.85 10.80 3.10
N PHE A 156 -19.01 10.59 4.42
CA PHE A 156 -18.11 9.72 5.18
C PHE A 156 -18.18 8.24 4.79
N LYS A 157 -19.19 7.86 3.98
CA LYS A 157 -19.32 6.53 3.39
C LYS A 157 -18.86 6.50 1.93
N ALA A 158 -18.25 7.57 1.44
CA ALA A 158 -17.79 7.66 0.06
C ALA A 158 -16.86 6.52 -0.29
N GLY A 159 -17.16 5.85 -1.39
CA GLY A 159 -16.30 4.85 -2.03
C GLY A 159 -15.70 5.35 -3.34
N LEU A 160 -16.34 6.33 -4.01
CA LEU A 160 -15.76 7.03 -5.15
C LEU A 160 -16.17 8.51 -5.09
N ILE A 161 -15.23 9.42 -5.28
CA ILE A 161 -15.48 10.87 -5.37
C ILE A 161 -14.89 11.37 -6.68
N TRP A 162 -15.64 12.21 -7.39
CA TRP A 162 -15.19 12.83 -8.62
C TRP A 162 -15.53 14.31 -8.69
N PHE A 163 -14.69 15.08 -9.38
CA PHE A 163 -14.97 16.47 -9.74
C PHE A 163 -14.12 16.92 -10.94
N HIS A 164 -14.57 17.95 -11.67
CA HIS A 164 -13.87 18.46 -12.85
C HIS A 164 -12.72 19.42 -12.54
N SER A 165 -12.91 20.35 -11.61
CA SER A 165 -11.84 21.25 -11.15
C SER A 165 -12.05 21.65 -9.68
N GLY A 166 -10.98 22.15 -9.06
CA GLY A 166 -10.98 22.52 -7.64
C GLY A 166 -10.20 21.53 -6.78
N TYR A 167 -10.55 21.37 -5.50
CA TYR A 167 -9.75 20.59 -4.55
C TYR A 167 -10.55 19.87 -3.47
N LEU A 168 -9.91 18.83 -2.92
CA LEU A 168 -10.23 18.20 -1.63
C LEU A 168 -9.00 18.30 -0.72
N GLU A 169 -9.19 18.82 0.49
CA GLU A 169 -8.15 18.95 1.50
C GLU A 169 -8.52 18.18 2.77
N TYR A 170 -7.55 17.44 3.28
CA TYR A 170 -7.66 16.55 4.42
C TYR A 170 -6.79 17.07 5.56
N SER A 171 -7.18 16.77 6.79
CA SER A 171 -6.49 17.19 8.01
C SER A 171 -6.18 15.98 8.88
N LEU A 172 -4.94 15.87 9.32
CA LEU A 172 -4.49 14.84 10.25
C LEU A 172 -3.85 15.46 11.49
N PRO A 173 -4.12 14.91 12.70
CA PRO A 173 -3.42 15.34 13.89
C PRO A 173 -1.95 14.94 13.80
N LEU A 174 -1.07 15.91 14.05
CA LEU A 174 0.34 15.66 14.29
C LEU A 174 0.64 15.96 15.76
N THR A 175 0.84 14.92 16.55
CA THR A 175 1.19 15.04 17.97
C THR A 175 2.57 14.45 18.19
N ASP A 176 3.28 14.88 19.24
CA ASP A 176 4.57 14.30 19.64
C ASP A 176 4.42 12.89 20.27
N TYR A 177 3.28 12.26 20.03
CA TYR A 177 2.96 10.91 20.44
C TYR A 177 1.89 10.33 19.52
N TYR A 178 1.82 9.01 19.46
CA TYR A 178 0.71 8.33 18.81
C TYR A 178 0.36 7.04 19.56
N ARG A 179 -0.86 6.54 19.34
CA ARG A 179 -1.26 5.21 19.81
C ARG A 179 -1.26 4.27 18.60
N PRO A 180 -0.53 3.14 18.65
CA PRO A 180 -0.58 2.15 17.58
C PRO A 180 -2.01 1.66 17.35
N GLN A 181 -2.41 1.49 16.09
CA GLN A 181 -3.77 1.02 15.75
C GLN A 181 -4.12 -0.33 16.41
N ASN A 182 -3.13 -1.18 16.67
CA ASN A 182 -3.29 -2.48 17.35
C ASN A 182 -3.59 -2.36 18.86
N GLY A 183 -3.91 -1.17 19.38
CA GLY A 183 -4.29 -0.96 20.78
C GLY A 183 -3.12 -0.92 21.76
N GLY A 184 -1.88 -0.78 21.25
CA GLY A 184 -0.65 -0.73 22.06
C GLY A 184 -0.53 0.50 22.97
N GLN A 185 0.56 0.55 23.73
CA GLN A 185 0.92 1.71 24.55
C GLN A 185 1.16 2.95 23.67
N ILE A 186 0.88 4.14 24.22
CA ILE A 186 1.20 5.41 23.58
C ILE A 186 2.72 5.49 23.42
N LYS A 187 3.17 5.77 22.20
CA LYS A 187 4.57 6.02 21.88
C LYS A 187 4.77 7.52 21.77
N PHE A 188 5.79 8.06 22.43
CA PHE A 188 6.19 9.46 22.31
C PHE A 188 7.28 9.57 21.25
N CYS A 189 7.00 10.35 20.21
CA CYS A 189 7.86 10.54 19.05
C CYS A 189 7.83 12.02 18.69
N ASP A 190 8.95 12.72 18.90
CA ASP A 190 9.07 14.14 18.57
C ASP A 190 8.84 14.32 17.06
N LYS A 191 7.98 15.27 16.66
CA LYS A 191 7.75 15.60 15.25
C LYS A 191 9.03 16.01 14.52
N LYS A 192 10.04 16.50 15.24
CA LYS A 192 11.37 16.80 14.67
C LYS A 192 12.12 15.56 14.17
N ASN A 193 11.71 14.38 14.64
CA ASN A 193 12.31 13.12 14.25
C ASN A 193 11.57 12.45 13.07
N ILE A 194 10.56 13.11 12.48
CA ILE A 194 9.92 12.57 11.28
C ILE A 194 10.94 12.54 10.14
N SER A 195 11.23 11.34 9.62
CA SER A 195 12.21 11.10 8.56
C SER A 195 11.56 11.00 7.17
N SER A 196 10.29 10.59 7.10
CA SER A 196 9.50 10.60 5.88
C SER A 196 8.01 10.63 6.14
N VAL A 197 7.24 11.13 5.17
CA VAL A 197 5.77 11.00 5.12
C VAL A 197 5.37 10.47 3.74
N SER A 198 4.66 9.35 3.71
CA SER A 198 4.20 8.68 2.49
C SER A 198 2.68 8.65 2.41
N PHE A 199 2.15 8.96 1.23
CA PHE A 199 0.72 9.00 0.91
C PHE A 199 0.45 8.01 -0.21
N LYS A 200 -0.45 7.06 0.02
CA LYS A 200 -0.86 6.05 -0.98
C LYS A 200 -2.35 6.15 -1.25
N PHE A 201 -2.71 6.27 -2.52
CA PHE A 201 -4.10 6.46 -2.95
C PHE A 201 -4.29 5.98 -4.39
N GLU A 202 -5.50 5.51 -4.71
CA GLU A 202 -5.90 5.18 -6.07
C GLU A 202 -6.60 6.39 -6.71
N LEU A 203 -6.13 6.80 -7.89
CA LEU A 203 -6.59 8.01 -8.58
C LEU A 203 -6.54 7.88 -10.11
N CYS A 204 -7.45 8.54 -10.80
CA CYS A 204 -7.38 8.79 -12.24
C CYS A 204 -8.05 10.12 -12.61
N SER A 205 -8.11 10.47 -13.89
CA SER A 205 -8.87 11.64 -14.35
C SER A 205 -10.36 11.34 -14.39
N GLU A 206 -11.19 12.34 -14.66
CA GLU A 206 -12.65 12.22 -14.71
C GLU A 206 -13.22 12.73 -16.03
N THR A 207 -14.02 11.92 -16.70
CA THR A 207 -14.76 12.30 -17.91
C THR A 207 -16.11 11.62 -17.97
N ALA A 208 -17.01 12.12 -18.83
CA ALA A 208 -18.25 11.41 -19.07
C ALA A 208 -17.96 10.03 -19.67
N GLN A 209 -18.46 8.98 -19.03
CA GLN A 209 -18.10 7.58 -19.30
C GLN A 209 -16.67 7.25 -18.85
N TYR A 210 -15.79 6.90 -19.79
CA TYR A 210 -14.36 6.75 -19.56
C TYR A 210 -13.60 7.07 -20.87
N ASN A 211 -12.34 7.48 -20.74
CA ASN A 211 -11.44 7.71 -21.88
C ASN A 211 -9.98 7.58 -21.43
N HIS A 212 -9.31 6.56 -21.96
CA HIS A 212 -7.91 6.20 -21.63
C HIS A 212 -6.88 7.28 -21.92
N ASP A 213 -7.21 8.24 -22.79
CA ASP A 213 -6.31 9.32 -23.20
C ASP A 213 -6.74 10.69 -22.64
N PHE A 214 -7.69 10.72 -21.70
CA PHE A 214 -8.19 11.95 -21.09
C PHE A 214 -7.30 12.40 -19.93
N LYS A 215 -6.30 13.23 -20.23
CA LYS A 215 -5.29 13.60 -19.22
C LYS A 215 -5.82 14.59 -18.20
N SER A 216 -5.29 14.51 -16.98
CA SER A 216 -5.50 15.52 -15.94
C SER A 216 -4.24 15.72 -15.12
N ASP A 217 -3.90 16.98 -14.85
CA ASP A 217 -2.85 17.37 -13.92
C ASP A 217 -3.47 17.57 -12.53
N VAL A 218 -3.12 16.68 -11.60
CA VAL A 218 -3.54 16.77 -10.19
C VAL A 218 -2.36 17.23 -9.36
N THR A 219 -2.40 18.48 -8.88
CA THR A 219 -1.42 19.00 -7.94
C THR A 219 -1.68 18.45 -6.55
N PHE A 220 -0.63 17.87 -5.94
CA PHE A 220 -0.64 17.39 -4.57
C PHE A 220 0.21 18.32 -3.70
N SER A 221 -0.36 18.78 -2.58
CA SER A 221 0.32 19.66 -1.64
C SER A 221 0.17 19.18 -0.21
N VAL A 222 1.14 19.52 0.63
CA VAL A 222 1.15 19.25 2.08
C VAL A 222 1.42 20.57 2.81
N ASN A 223 0.60 20.91 3.80
CA ASN A 223 0.65 22.19 4.52
C ASN A 223 0.69 23.42 3.58
N GLY A 224 -0.04 23.35 2.46
CA GLY A 224 -0.09 24.40 1.44
C GLY A 224 1.14 24.48 0.52
N ILE A 225 2.09 23.54 0.63
CA ILE A 225 3.29 23.49 -0.19
C ILE A 225 3.11 22.42 -1.27
N GLU A 226 3.19 22.81 -2.53
CA GLU A 226 3.03 21.92 -3.67
C GLU A 226 4.27 21.04 -3.84
N VAL A 227 4.11 19.73 -3.57
CA VAL A 227 5.25 18.79 -3.55
C VAL A 227 5.38 18.04 -4.87
N VAL A 228 4.27 17.80 -5.57
CA VAL A 228 4.24 17.15 -6.89
C VAL A 228 2.97 17.52 -7.67
N THR A 229 3.05 17.51 -9.00
CA THR A 229 1.86 17.42 -9.87
C THR A 229 1.86 16.07 -10.57
N ILE A 230 0.81 15.29 -10.36
CA ILE A 230 0.61 13.96 -10.92
C ILE A 230 -0.13 14.13 -12.25
N LEU A 231 0.52 13.69 -13.34
CA LEU A 231 -0.15 13.56 -14.63
C LEU A 231 -0.93 12.24 -14.66
N SER A 232 -2.23 12.30 -14.42
CA SER A 232 -3.13 11.19 -14.73
C SER A 232 -3.22 11.03 -16.24
N THR A 233 -2.99 9.81 -16.75
CA THR A 233 -2.95 9.57 -18.20
C THR A 233 -4.32 9.42 -18.83
N GLY A 234 -5.35 9.08 -18.05
CA GLY A 234 -6.67 8.78 -18.55
C GLY A 234 -7.67 8.43 -17.45
N ASP A 235 -8.91 8.23 -17.89
CA ASP A 235 -10.05 7.73 -17.14
C ASP A 235 -10.31 6.28 -17.59
N PHE A 236 -10.32 5.35 -16.66
CA PHE A 236 -10.22 3.92 -16.95
C PHE A 236 -11.53 3.19 -16.65
N GLY A 237 -12.15 2.63 -17.69
CA GLY A 237 -13.44 1.92 -17.60
C GLY A 237 -13.61 0.74 -18.56
N GLU A 238 -12.56 0.37 -19.32
CA GLU A 238 -12.58 -0.75 -20.26
C GLU A 238 -12.73 -2.12 -19.60
N ARG A 239 -12.43 -2.20 -18.31
CA ARG A 239 -12.74 -3.36 -17.47
C ARG A 239 -13.33 -2.91 -16.15
N ARG A 240 -14.12 -3.79 -15.54
CA ARG A 240 -14.64 -3.57 -14.19
C ARG A 240 -13.49 -3.49 -13.16
N GLY A 241 -13.60 -2.56 -12.24
CA GLY A 241 -12.74 -2.48 -11.05
C GLY A 241 -12.95 -3.72 -10.19
N LYS A 242 -11.89 -4.21 -9.57
CA LYS A 242 -11.93 -5.47 -8.79
C LYS A 242 -12.90 -5.41 -7.61
N LEU A 243 -13.10 -4.23 -7.05
CA LEU A 243 -13.88 -4.03 -5.83
C LEU A 243 -15.26 -3.41 -6.09
N ASN A 244 -15.47 -2.86 -7.29
CA ASN A 244 -16.68 -2.10 -7.61
C ASN A 244 -17.97 -2.88 -7.32
N PRO A 245 -18.90 -2.29 -6.54
CA PRO A 245 -20.21 -2.88 -6.27
C PRO A 245 -20.96 -3.20 -7.55
N SER A 246 -21.72 -4.29 -7.60
CA SER A 246 -22.38 -4.80 -8.82
C SER A 246 -23.34 -3.80 -9.50
N TRP A 247 -23.88 -2.85 -8.75
CA TRP A 247 -24.79 -1.82 -9.25
C TRP A 247 -24.08 -0.68 -10.01
N LEU A 248 -22.75 -0.52 -9.86
CA LEU A 248 -22.01 0.52 -10.58
C LEU A 248 -22.05 0.21 -12.10
N PRO A 249 -22.57 1.14 -12.94
CA PRO A 249 -22.60 0.97 -14.39
C PRO A 249 -21.20 0.75 -14.96
N ASN A 250 -21.08 -0.06 -16.01
CA ASN A 250 -19.78 -0.37 -16.63
C ASN A 250 -19.26 0.78 -17.50
N GLU A 251 -20.12 1.71 -17.86
CA GLU A 251 -19.81 2.86 -18.70
C GLU A 251 -19.05 3.94 -17.94
N ASN A 252 -19.18 3.99 -16.60
CA ASN A 252 -18.47 4.94 -15.75
C ASN A 252 -17.02 4.51 -15.54
N THR A 253 -16.19 5.44 -15.05
CA THR A 253 -14.88 5.14 -14.45
C THR A 253 -14.96 3.94 -13.51
N GLN A 254 -14.08 2.96 -13.73
CA GLN A 254 -14.06 1.72 -12.99
C GLN A 254 -12.89 1.62 -12.02
N TYR A 255 -11.73 2.18 -12.34
CA TYR A 255 -10.55 2.06 -11.50
C TYR A 255 -9.56 3.20 -11.76
N GLY A 256 -8.57 3.33 -10.87
CA GLY A 256 -7.48 4.28 -10.98
C GLY A 256 -6.10 3.62 -10.97
N ILE A 257 -5.07 4.44 -10.94
CA ILE A 257 -3.69 4.01 -10.71
C ILE A 257 -3.37 4.24 -9.23
N MET A 258 -2.72 3.27 -8.60
CA MET A 258 -2.14 3.47 -7.28
C MET A 258 -0.92 4.38 -7.39
N TYR A 259 -0.97 5.52 -6.71
CA TYR A 259 0.14 6.43 -6.56
C TYR A 259 0.69 6.35 -5.14
N ASN A 260 2.01 6.45 -5.02
CA ASN A 260 2.72 6.65 -3.78
C ASN A 260 3.51 7.96 -3.88
N VAL A 261 3.10 8.98 -3.10
CA VAL A 261 3.86 10.22 -2.91
C VAL A 261 4.64 10.07 -1.61
N ASP A 262 5.97 10.01 -1.70
CA ASP A 262 6.84 9.80 -0.56
C ASP A 262 7.77 11.01 -0.40
N ILE A 263 7.58 11.76 0.68
CA ILE A 263 8.34 12.96 1.01
C ILE A 263 9.38 12.57 2.05
N ARG A 264 10.65 12.61 1.67
CA ARG A 264 11.80 12.19 2.48
C ARG A 264 12.68 13.37 2.81
N PHE A 265 13.73 13.16 3.60
CA PHE A 265 14.71 14.21 3.90
C PHE A 265 15.42 14.76 2.64
N ASP A 266 15.53 13.96 1.59
CA ASP A 266 16.28 14.28 0.36
C ASP A 266 15.40 14.65 -0.84
N GLY A 267 14.08 14.74 -0.66
CA GLY A 267 13.15 15.20 -1.68
C GLY A 267 11.84 14.43 -1.72
N THR A 268 11.03 14.74 -2.73
CA THR A 268 9.73 14.11 -2.97
C THR A 268 9.83 13.11 -4.11
N TYR A 269 9.24 11.94 -3.92
CA TYR A 269 9.23 10.82 -4.84
C TYR A 269 7.79 10.45 -5.21
N LEU A 270 7.53 10.26 -6.51
CA LEU A 270 6.30 9.69 -7.02
C LEU A 270 6.60 8.29 -7.56
N ASN A 271 6.02 7.26 -6.96
CA ASN A 271 6.29 5.86 -7.33
C ASN A 271 7.79 5.56 -7.43
N GLU A 272 8.55 5.91 -6.38
CA GLU A 272 10.01 5.74 -6.25
C GLU A 272 10.88 6.64 -7.17
N LYS A 273 10.28 7.41 -8.07
CA LYS A 273 11.00 8.38 -8.90
C LYS A 273 11.02 9.74 -8.23
N ARG A 274 12.21 10.30 -8.00
CA ARG A 274 12.36 11.68 -7.48
C ARG A 274 11.76 12.68 -8.47
N VAL A 275 10.88 13.55 -7.98
CA VAL A 275 10.11 14.53 -8.78
C VAL A 275 10.28 15.97 -8.32
N SER A 276 10.73 16.18 -7.08
CA SER A 276 10.99 17.50 -6.51
C SER A 276 12.11 17.42 -5.46
N ASP A 277 12.80 18.53 -5.24
CA ASP A 277 13.79 18.70 -4.17
C ASP A 277 13.14 18.96 -2.79
N ILE A 278 11.82 19.19 -2.74
CA ILE A 278 11.07 19.46 -1.50
C ILE A 278 11.09 18.23 -0.60
N GLY A 279 11.64 18.38 0.61
CA GLY A 279 11.74 17.34 1.63
C GLY A 279 10.88 17.60 2.87
N VAL A 280 11.05 16.75 3.90
CA VAL A 280 10.25 16.81 5.14
C VAL A 280 10.41 18.14 5.89
N GLU A 281 11.60 18.74 5.86
CA GLU A 281 11.86 20.04 6.51
C GLU A 281 11.09 21.18 5.84
N ASP A 282 10.88 21.09 4.52
CA ASP A 282 10.19 22.13 3.74
C ASP A 282 8.69 22.15 4.02
N ILE A 283 8.08 21.00 4.33
CA ILE A 283 6.62 20.86 4.53
C ILE A 283 6.13 21.21 5.95
N LYS A 284 7.00 21.79 6.80
CA LYS A 284 6.62 22.49 8.05
C LYS A 284 5.81 21.67 9.07
N LEU A 285 6.07 20.38 9.19
CA LEU A 285 5.33 19.48 10.11
C LEU A 285 5.48 19.85 11.60
N VAL A 286 6.56 20.55 11.96
CA VAL A 286 6.85 20.91 13.36
C VAL A 286 6.05 22.15 13.82
N GLU A 287 5.64 23.01 12.88
CA GLU A 287 5.05 24.32 13.21
C GLU A 287 3.68 24.23 13.87
N ASN A 288 2.90 23.18 13.54
CA ASN A 288 1.53 23.00 14.01
C ASN A 288 1.30 21.57 14.50
N ASN A 289 0.23 21.35 15.27
CA ASN A 289 -0.23 20.00 15.64
C ASN A 289 -1.18 19.39 14.61
N LEU A 290 -1.05 19.85 13.37
CA LEU A 290 -1.94 19.58 12.26
C LEU A 290 -1.11 19.46 11.00
N MET A 291 -1.31 18.38 10.24
CA MET A 291 -0.88 18.26 8.87
C MET A 291 -2.10 18.37 7.97
N THR A 292 -2.04 19.21 6.94
CA THR A 292 -3.00 19.17 5.85
C THR A 292 -2.37 18.59 4.60
N PHE A 293 -3.16 17.89 3.80
CA PHE A 293 -2.76 17.51 2.45
C PHE A 293 -3.93 17.66 1.49
N ARG A 294 -3.64 17.99 0.23
CA ARG A 294 -4.66 18.40 -0.73
C ARG A 294 -4.38 17.81 -2.10
N PHE A 295 -5.45 17.34 -2.74
CA PHE A 295 -5.51 17.05 -4.17
C PHE A 295 -6.23 18.18 -4.87
N GLU A 296 -5.63 18.77 -5.89
CA GLU A 296 -6.16 19.93 -6.59
C GLU A 296 -6.01 19.80 -8.10
N VAL A 297 -7.11 19.96 -8.82
CA VAL A 297 -7.14 20.16 -10.27
C VAL A 297 -7.30 21.65 -10.51
N LYS A 298 -6.17 22.32 -10.76
CA LYS A 298 -6.15 23.78 -10.97
C LYS A 298 -6.76 24.15 -12.31
N LYS A 299 -7.47 25.28 -12.35
CA LYS A 299 -8.10 25.78 -13.59
C LYS A 299 -7.11 26.23 -14.67
N ASP A 300 -5.90 26.58 -14.26
CA ASP A 300 -4.80 27.00 -15.11
C ASP A 300 -3.77 25.89 -15.35
N ALA A 301 -4.06 24.66 -14.90
CA ALA A 301 -3.23 23.50 -15.21
C ALA A 301 -3.20 23.23 -16.72
N ARG A 302 -2.14 22.57 -17.20
CA ARG A 302 -2.01 22.25 -18.63
C ARG A 302 -3.11 21.27 -19.07
N TYR A 303 -3.45 20.31 -18.23
CA TYR A 303 -4.55 19.37 -18.46
C TYR A 303 -5.58 19.48 -17.33
N VAL A 304 -6.74 20.09 -17.62
CA VAL A 304 -7.87 20.21 -16.68
C VAL A 304 -8.88 19.10 -16.96
N GLY A 305 -8.53 17.87 -16.57
CA GLY A 305 -9.30 16.66 -16.88
C GLY A 305 -10.05 16.08 -15.69
N GLY A 306 -10.28 16.86 -14.63
CA GLY A 306 -10.91 16.36 -13.41
C GLY A 306 -10.13 15.27 -12.69
N MET A 307 -10.75 14.69 -11.67
CA MET A 307 -10.13 13.65 -10.87
C MET A 307 -11.20 12.71 -10.31
N ASN A 308 -10.88 11.43 -10.31
CA ASN A 308 -11.53 10.39 -9.52
C ASN A 308 -10.59 9.96 -8.39
N ILE A 309 -11.10 9.82 -7.17
CA ILE A 309 -10.39 9.19 -6.05
C ILE A 309 -11.22 8.04 -5.47
N PHE A 310 -10.58 6.88 -5.31
CA PHE A 310 -11.23 5.63 -4.94
C PHE A 310 -10.95 5.29 -3.48
N GLY A 311 -11.99 4.83 -2.79
CA GLY A 311 -11.93 4.31 -1.43
C GLY A 311 -11.90 2.79 -1.41
N LYS A 312 -11.75 2.21 -0.23
CA LYS A 312 -11.45 0.78 -0.02
C LYS A 312 -12.44 -0.26 -0.61
N HIS A 313 -13.59 0.18 -1.10
CA HIS A 313 -14.65 -0.67 -1.67
C HIS A 313 -14.88 -0.42 -3.17
N PHE A 314 -14.08 0.44 -3.79
CA PHE A 314 -14.17 0.75 -5.23
C PHE A 314 -12.78 0.64 -5.85
N GLY A 315 -12.74 0.66 -7.18
CA GLY A 315 -11.50 0.55 -7.92
C GLY A 315 -10.86 -0.82 -7.78
N ASP A 316 -9.55 -0.81 -7.62
CA ASP A 316 -8.70 -1.99 -7.71
C ASP A 316 -7.96 -2.31 -6.40
N TYR A 317 -7.92 -1.37 -5.45
CA TYR A 317 -7.12 -1.49 -4.23
C TYR A 317 -8.00 -1.36 -2.98
N PRO A 318 -7.94 -2.31 -2.03
CA PRO A 318 -8.84 -2.34 -0.87
C PRO A 318 -8.37 -1.40 0.25
N GLN A 319 -8.09 -0.15 -0.08
CA GLN A 319 -7.66 0.89 0.86
C GLN A 319 -8.27 2.25 0.49
N ASP A 320 -8.42 3.12 1.50
CA ASP A 320 -8.67 4.54 1.26
C ASP A 320 -7.34 5.25 1.00
N ILE A 321 -7.15 6.47 1.52
CA ILE A 321 -5.85 7.15 1.49
C ILE A 321 -5.05 6.66 2.70
N THR A 322 -3.95 5.96 2.47
CA THR A 322 -3.02 5.58 3.54
C THR A 322 -1.96 6.65 3.70
N VAL A 323 -1.77 7.13 4.93
CA VAL A 323 -0.72 8.09 5.27
C VAL A 323 0.21 7.45 6.30
N ASP A 324 1.45 7.19 5.89
CA ASP A 324 2.50 6.62 6.72
C ASP A 324 3.46 7.72 7.18
N ILE A 325 3.58 7.95 8.48
CA ILE A 325 4.55 8.86 9.08
C ILE A 325 5.66 8.03 9.71
N THR A 326 6.88 8.18 9.20
CA THR A 326 8.06 7.46 9.69
C THR A 326 8.84 8.36 10.63
N TYR A 327 9.13 7.87 11.83
CA TYR A 327 9.95 8.55 12.82
C TYR A 327 11.29 7.83 12.98
N GLN A 328 12.38 8.59 12.90
CA GLN A 328 13.70 8.14 13.30
C GLN A 328 13.77 8.14 14.82
N ALA A 329 13.87 6.97 15.47
CA ALA A 329 14.04 6.88 16.91
C ALA A 329 12.92 7.50 17.78
N CYS A 330 11.83 6.75 17.96
CA CYS A 330 10.94 6.99 19.09
C CYS A 330 11.56 6.44 20.38
N VAL A 331 11.55 7.23 21.45
CA VAL A 331 11.98 6.77 22.77
C VAL A 331 10.76 6.23 23.51
N SER A 332 10.77 4.95 23.88
CA SER A 332 9.82 4.42 24.85
C SER A 332 10.17 4.91 26.25
N GLN A 333 9.92 6.19 26.56
CA GLN A 333 9.99 6.64 27.94
C GLN A 333 8.69 6.24 28.64
N GLY A 334 8.81 5.47 29.73
CA GLY A 334 7.73 5.27 30.67
C GLY A 334 7.19 6.62 31.13
N ALA A 335 5.88 6.68 31.39
CA ALA A 335 5.16 7.88 31.81
C ALA A 335 6.01 8.74 32.78
N PRO A 336 5.98 10.08 32.66
CA PRO A 336 6.68 10.93 33.61
C PRO A 336 6.22 10.54 35.01
N GLN A 337 7.15 10.03 35.83
CA GLN A 337 6.91 9.88 37.24
C GLN A 337 6.56 11.28 37.74
N THR A 338 5.32 11.46 38.16
CA THR A 338 4.91 12.59 38.97
C THR A 338 5.90 12.64 40.12
N GLY A 339 6.76 13.65 40.12
CA GLY A 339 7.68 13.88 41.21
C GLY A 339 6.88 13.95 42.49
N ASP A 340 7.22 13.07 43.42
CA ASP A 340 6.89 13.30 44.82
C ASP A 340 7.57 14.62 45.20
N ASP A 341 6.75 15.66 45.37
CA ASP A 341 7.14 16.86 46.10
C ASP A 341 7.36 16.45 47.57
N GLU A 342 8.54 15.93 47.86
CA GLU A 342 9.12 15.98 49.21
C GLU A 342 9.88 17.30 49.40
N ASN A 343 9.55 17.98 50.52
CA ASN A 343 10.19 19.13 51.14
C ASN A 343 9.91 20.53 50.55
N THR A 344 8.94 21.25 51.15
CA THR A 344 9.20 22.10 52.34
C THR A 344 7.92 22.60 52.99
#